data_AF-A0A068NQX6-F1
#
_entry.id   AF-A0A068NQX6-F1
#
_cell.length_a   1.000
_cell.length_b   1.000
_cell.length_c   1.000
_cell.angle_alpha   90.00
_cell.angle_beta   90.00
_cell.angle_gamma   90.00
#
_symmetry.space_group_name_H-M   'P 1'
#
loop_
_entity.id
_entity.type
_entity.pdbx_description
1 polymer ?
#
loop_
_entity_poly.entity_id
_entity_poly.type
_entity_poly.pdbx_seq_one_letter_code
_entity_poly.pdbx_strand_id
1 'polypeptide(L)'
;MNFCRFFCCSAALAGLTLVATAASGHRLGHWGGKPAQATAKIGIFDLAALRAVPLDPEVIKRTESAGVITEYVRFTSVPGVRVLTVLTYPSKAKALPGILFAQRFGAIERPADAKSGFVGISVAPPVGNDDPKRMDSVGGPKYSIQASYRQLFNRDPQQSYLYHHVVALVRAMDYLETRPEINLAKTSVMGQDWTGMVVSLMHALDNRPGGYFVWQGAGFYADADGNSGDLPSRISREAYEMYGPGEYAQYGTQPIFVASPLNSDLSQLDATIEFVKNLKSPKVLAYAPNRQEVQTKRNEFNGSGMWQTYFMNRGKDAPSIGSGAVSAVNGKVRYSCTADGQTSAYLLVSYGKPGNWTGRNWHRIPMKANGAVVSADVPIYDAKVPFYAIAQIGTRAYGDRGNVPIFVEPAKLGVTSSNATYPHEIFTGSADDEIYLATYGYYDKGLLFDQPGPAGMKAATVPVYWDGMVRIKNVEPAFWRGATEVVVWLKGQGQKLKAPLNAYLAYESQNSLDRDQVNFTPVTLLKIGDTFPATWKQYRIPLKGVANLPAVDSIFFDTDFKPLQIAGLSWR
;
A
#
# COMPACT_ATOMS: atom_id res chain seq x y z
N MET A 1 -18.64 4.27 7.97
CA MET A 1 -19.51 3.20 7.39
C MET A 1 -19.49 3.10 5.85
N ASN A 2 -18.69 3.89 5.09
CA ASN A 2 -18.58 3.74 3.62
C ASN A 2 -17.44 2.83 3.12
N PHE A 3 -16.67 2.20 4.01
CA PHE A 3 -15.49 1.39 3.66
C PHE A 3 -15.82 0.08 2.91
N CYS A 4 -17.04 -0.46 3.06
CA CYS A 4 -17.44 -1.73 2.42
C CYS A 4 -18.03 -1.57 1.01
N ARG A 5 -18.41 -0.37 0.55
CA ARG A 5 -19.12 -0.23 -0.74
C ARG A 5 -18.24 -0.56 -1.96
N PHE A 6 -16.93 -0.39 -1.86
CA PHE A 6 -16.02 -0.68 -2.97
C PHE A 6 -15.58 -2.14 -3.07
N PHE A 7 -15.74 -2.94 -2.01
CA PHE A 7 -15.44 -4.38 -2.03
C PHE A 7 -16.59 -5.23 -2.57
N CYS A 8 -17.72 -4.61 -2.92
CA CYS A 8 -18.89 -5.25 -3.55
C CYS A 8 -18.92 -5.10 -5.08
N CYS A 9 -17.78 -4.97 -5.78
CA CYS A 9 -17.74 -5.22 -7.23
C CYS A 9 -17.84 -6.73 -7.54
N SER A 10 -18.93 -7.34 -7.07
CA SER A 10 -19.34 -8.71 -7.34
C SER A 10 -20.69 -8.67 -8.06
N ALA A 11 -20.78 -7.97 -9.20
CA ALA A 11 -21.99 -7.99 -10.03
C ALA A 11 -21.75 -7.48 -11.46
N ALA A 12 -21.01 -8.24 -12.28
CA ALA A 12 -21.16 -8.28 -13.75
C ALA A 12 -20.29 -9.43 -14.34
N LEU A 13 -20.53 -10.68 -13.93
CA LEU A 13 -19.85 -11.86 -14.50
C LEU A 13 -20.84 -12.90 -15.06
N ALA A 14 -22.02 -12.47 -15.47
CA ALA A 14 -22.90 -13.29 -16.30
C ALA A 14 -22.55 -13.07 -17.78
N GLY A 15 -21.72 -13.94 -18.38
CA GLY A 15 -21.63 -14.03 -19.85
C GLY A 15 -20.25 -14.18 -20.49
N LEU A 16 -19.19 -14.60 -19.77
CA LEU A 16 -17.90 -14.91 -20.42
C LEU A 16 -17.82 -16.40 -20.79
N THR A 17 -18.10 -16.70 -22.05
CA THR A 17 -17.82 -18.01 -22.68
C THR A 17 -16.31 -18.07 -22.98
N LEU A 18 -15.58 -18.94 -22.29
CA LEU A 18 -14.16 -19.21 -22.56
C LEU A 18 -14.01 -19.92 -23.91
N VAL A 19 -13.29 -19.31 -24.86
CA VAL A 19 -12.76 -19.99 -26.04
C VAL A 19 -11.33 -20.42 -25.73
N ALA A 20 -11.10 -21.74 -25.67
CA ALA A 20 -9.76 -22.30 -25.47
C ALA A 20 -8.94 -22.18 -26.77
N THR A 21 -7.79 -21.52 -26.69
CA THR A 21 -6.71 -21.66 -27.68
C THR A 21 -5.51 -22.30 -26.98
N ALA A 22 -4.89 -23.27 -27.65
CA ALA A 22 -3.77 -24.04 -27.12
C ALA A 22 -2.49 -23.19 -27.16
N ALA A 23 -1.91 -22.91 -25.99
CA ALA A 23 -0.55 -22.39 -25.83
C ALA A 23 0.25 -23.29 -24.88
N SER A 24 1.55 -23.38 -25.14
CA SER A 24 2.52 -24.31 -24.56
C SER A 24 2.59 -24.26 -23.03
N GLY A 25 2.49 -25.43 -22.40
CA GLY A 25 2.32 -25.58 -20.96
C GLY A 25 3.56 -25.33 -20.11
N HIS A 26 3.46 -24.37 -19.20
CA HIS A 26 4.16 -24.40 -17.92
C HIS A 26 3.21 -24.99 -16.87
N ARG A 27 3.46 -26.23 -16.43
CA ARG A 27 2.75 -26.82 -15.29
C ARG A 27 3.23 -26.15 -14.00
N LEU A 28 2.38 -25.34 -13.37
CA LEU A 28 2.55 -24.99 -11.97
C LEU A 28 2.43 -26.29 -11.15
N GLY A 29 3.52 -26.67 -10.49
CA GLY A 29 3.59 -27.88 -9.67
C GLY A 29 2.49 -27.91 -8.60
N HIS A 30 2.03 -29.09 -8.22
CA HIS A 30 1.14 -29.26 -7.09
C HIS A 30 1.74 -28.62 -5.83
N TRP A 31 1.04 -27.66 -5.23
CA TRP A 31 1.37 -26.97 -3.97
C TRP A 31 1.26 -27.88 -2.73
N GLY A 32 1.87 -29.06 -2.79
CA GLY A 32 1.75 -30.14 -1.79
C GLY A 32 2.95 -30.25 -0.87
N GLY A 33 3.53 -29.14 -0.42
CA GLY A 33 4.56 -29.18 0.63
C GLY A 33 3.99 -29.84 1.88
N LYS A 34 4.70 -30.83 2.46
CA LYS A 34 4.35 -31.39 3.76
C LYS A 34 4.28 -30.25 4.78
N PRO A 35 3.23 -30.12 5.60
CA PRO A 35 3.17 -29.09 6.63
C PRO A 35 4.39 -29.24 7.54
N ALA A 36 5.13 -28.14 7.72
CA ALA A 36 6.22 -28.08 8.69
C ALA A 36 5.66 -28.47 10.07
N GLN A 37 6.37 -29.37 10.76
CA GLN A 37 5.93 -30.07 11.95
C GLN A 37 5.53 -29.14 13.11
N ALA A 38 4.63 -29.66 13.96
CA ALA A 38 3.92 -29.02 15.06
C ALA A 38 4.76 -28.56 16.28
N THR A 39 6.04 -28.22 16.08
CA THR A 39 6.97 -27.79 17.16
C THR A 39 7.56 -26.40 16.95
N ALA A 40 7.20 -25.68 15.88
CA ALA A 40 7.91 -24.46 15.51
C ALA A 40 7.43 -23.23 16.31
N LYS A 41 8.17 -22.86 17.35
CA LYS A 41 8.26 -21.45 17.77
C LYS A 41 8.82 -20.67 16.58
N ILE A 42 8.07 -19.69 16.08
CA ILE A 42 8.50 -18.80 14.99
C ILE A 42 8.68 -17.41 15.59
N GLY A 43 9.93 -16.97 15.72
CA GLY A 43 10.25 -15.71 16.40
C GLY A 43 9.66 -15.65 17.80
N ILE A 44 8.83 -14.65 18.06
CA ILE A 44 8.15 -14.45 19.36
C ILE A 44 6.87 -15.29 19.52
N PHE A 45 6.42 -16.00 18.48
CA PHE A 45 5.16 -16.74 18.49
C PHE A 45 5.40 -18.22 18.80
N ASP A 46 5.01 -18.66 19.99
CA ASP A 46 4.95 -20.07 20.37
C ASP A 46 3.58 -20.66 20.02
N LEU A 47 3.47 -21.18 18.79
CA LEU A 47 2.19 -21.68 18.26
C LEU A 47 1.63 -22.88 19.05
N ALA A 48 2.49 -23.69 19.65
CA ALA A 48 2.06 -24.82 20.46
C ALA A 48 1.43 -24.33 21.77
N ALA A 49 2.10 -23.41 22.47
CA ALA A 49 1.58 -22.81 23.69
C ALA A 49 0.27 -22.04 23.42
N LEU A 50 0.21 -21.27 22.33
CA LEU A 50 -1.00 -20.54 21.93
C LEU A 50 -2.17 -21.49 21.66
N ARG A 51 -1.92 -22.62 20.99
CA ARG A 51 -2.97 -23.60 20.65
C ARG A 51 -3.42 -24.45 21.83
N ALA A 52 -2.58 -24.61 22.85
CA ALA A 52 -2.91 -25.34 24.08
C ALA A 52 -3.94 -24.59 24.96
N VAL A 53 -4.09 -23.28 24.78
CA VAL A 53 -5.14 -22.50 25.45
C VAL A 53 -6.51 -22.98 24.92
N PRO A 54 -7.48 -23.35 25.76
CA PRO A 54 -8.83 -23.67 25.29
C PRO A 54 -9.47 -22.49 24.54
N LEU A 55 -10.16 -22.73 23.42
CA LEU A 55 -10.84 -21.68 22.66
C LEU A 55 -12.08 -21.14 23.37
N ASP A 56 -12.83 -22.00 24.06
CA ASP A 56 -14.10 -21.69 24.74
C ASP A 56 -15.04 -20.76 23.92
N PRO A 57 -15.39 -21.13 22.67
CA PRO A 57 -16.17 -20.26 21.81
C PRO A 57 -17.59 -20.05 22.37
N GLU A 58 -18.06 -18.81 22.33
CA GLU A 58 -19.36 -18.37 22.82
C GLU A 58 -20.08 -17.57 21.74
N VAL A 59 -21.25 -18.05 21.31
CA VAL A 59 -22.12 -17.29 20.39
C VAL A 59 -22.95 -16.30 21.21
N ILE A 60 -22.61 -15.03 21.14
CA ILE A 60 -23.24 -13.97 21.93
C ILE A 60 -24.51 -13.45 21.24
N LYS A 61 -24.51 -13.44 19.91
CA LYS A 61 -25.66 -13.03 19.11
C LYS A 61 -25.70 -13.85 17.83
N ARG A 62 -26.90 -14.33 17.48
CA ARG A 62 -27.17 -14.98 16.20
C ARG A 62 -28.44 -14.40 15.61
N THR A 63 -28.39 -14.00 14.35
CA THR A 63 -29.57 -13.55 13.60
C THR A 63 -29.62 -14.25 12.25
N GLU A 64 -30.81 -14.45 11.72
CA GLU A 64 -31.02 -14.89 10.35
C GLU A 64 -31.95 -13.89 9.64
N SER A 65 -31.54 -13.41 8.47
CA SER A 65 -32.33 -12.49 7.67
C SER A 65 -32.07 -12.74 6.19
N ALA A 66 -33.14 -12.90 5.41
CA ALA A 66 -33.08 -13.17 3.96
C ALA A 66 -32.12 -14.33 3.59
N GLY A 67 -32.14 -15.42 4.36
CA GLY A 67 -31.28 -16.60 4.13
C GLY A 67 -29.81 -16.40 4.46
N VAL A 68 -29.44 -15.29 5.11
CA VAL A 68 -28.09 -15.03 5.62
C VAL A 68 -28.11 -15.12 7.14
N ILE A 69 -27.24 -15.98 7.68
CA ILE A 69 -26.96 -16.09 9.11
C ILE A 69 -25.80 -15.16 9.45
N THR A 70 -25.94 -14.42 10.55
CA THR A 70 -24.87 -13.65 11.18
C THR A 70 -24.67 -14.14 12.60
N GLU A 71 -23.46 -14.59 12.93
CA GLU A 71 -23.06 -15.00 14.29
C GLU A 71 -21.97 -14.07 14.81
N TYR A 72 -22.17 -13.54 16.03
CA TYR A 72 -21.17 -12.83 16.80
C TYR A 72 -20.62 -13.80 17.83
N VAL A 73 -19.33 -14.10 17.72
CA VAL A 73 -18.68 -15.14 18.50
C VAL A 73 -17.51 -14.56 19.25
N ARG A 74 -17.38 -14.90 20.52
CA ARG A 74 -16.13 -14.69 21.26
C ARG A 74 -15.41 -15.99 21.50
N PHE A 75 -14.09 -15.96 21.42
CA PHE A 75 -13.23 -17.07 21.84
C PHE A 75 -11.99 -16.54 22.55
N THR A 76 -11.35 -17.39 23.32
CA THR A 76 -10.12 -17.10 24.05
C THR A 76 -8.94 -17.16 23.08
N SER A 77 -8.22 -16.04 22.99
CA SER A 77 -7.00 -15.94 22.17
C SER A 77 -5.76 -16.31 22.98
N VAL A 78 -5.62 -15.70 24.16
CA VAL A 78 -4.67 -16.02 25.23
C VAL A 78 -5.40 -15.90 26.58
N PRO A 79 -4.84 -16.39 27.70
CA PRO A 79 -5.49 -16.26 29.01
C PRO A 79 -5.89 -14.82 29.32
N GLY A 80 -7.15 -14.62 29.70
CA GLY A 80 -7.70 -13.29 30.01
C GLY A 80 -8.06 -12.42 28.80
N VAL A 81 -7.90 -12.90 27.56
CA VAL A 81 -8.21 -12.13 26.33
C VAL A 81 -9.21 -12.86 25.45
N ARG A 82 -10.40 -12.27 25.30
CA ARG A 82 -11.51 -12.79 24.47
C ARG A 82 -11.63 -11.96 23.20
N VAL A 83 -11.48 -12.59 22.05
CA VAL A 83 -11.55 -11.93 20.73
C VAL A 83 -12.95 -12.04 20.18
N LEU A 84 -13.51 -10.93 19.69
CA LEU A 84 -14.76 -10.93 18.95
C LEU A 84 -14.52 -11.21 17.46
N THR A 85 -15.27 -12.16 16.91
CA THR A 85 -15.37 -12.41 15.47
C THR A 85 -16.82 -12.38 15.04
N VAL A 86 -17.09 -11.84 13.85
CA VAL A 86 -18.40 -11.89 13.20
C VAL A 86 -18.30 -12.79 11.98
N LEU A 87 -19.14 -13.81 11.95
CA LEU A 87 -19.35 -14.70 10.80
C LEU A 87 -20.64 -14.28 10.10
N THR A 88 -20.62 -14.25 8.77
CA THR A 88 -21.81 -14.03 7.94
C THR A 88 -21.81 -15.02 6.79
N TYR A 89 -22.85 -15.86 6.69
CA TYR A 89 -22.87 -16.97 5.73
C TYR A 89 -24.30 -17.37 5.33
N PRO A 90 -24.50 -18.01 4.15
CA PRO A 90 -25.80 -18.56 3.76
C PRO A 90 -26.32 -19.60 4.77
N SER A 91 -27.63 -19.65 5.04
CA SER A 91 -28.19 -20.56 6.06
C SER A 91 -27.98 -22.06 5.82
N LYS A 92 -27.62 -22.44 4.59
CA LYS A 92 -27.28 -23.81 4.18
C LYS A 92 -25.80 -23.98 3.82
N ALA A 93 -24.93 -23.10 4.30
CA ALA A 93 -23.51 -23.15 4.00
C ALA A 93 -22.88 -24.47 4.46
N LYS A 94 -22.06 -25.06 3.58
CA LYS A 94 -21.23 -26.23 3.90
C LYS A 94 -19.94 -26.14 3.10
N ALA A 95 -18.81 -26.14 3.79
CA ALA A 95 -17.48 -26.09 3.20
C ALA A 95 -17.31 -25.00 2.11
N LEU A 96 -17.93 -23.84 2.32
CA LEU A 96 -17.85 -22.71 1.38
C LEU A 96 -16.46 -22.05 1.44
N PRO A 97 -16.03 -21.39 0.35
CA PRO A 97 -14.88 -20.49 0.42
C PRO A 97 -15.13 -19.36 1.42
N GLY A 98 -14.08 -18.91 2.10
CA GLY A 98 -14.15 -17.87 3.11
C GLY A 98 -13.41 -16.60 2.72
N ILE A 99 -13.85 -15.46 3.25
CA ILE A 99 -13.19 -14.17 3.14
C ILE A 99 -12.97 -13.62 4.55
N LEU A 100 -11.76 -13.76 5.08
CA LEU A 100 -11.37 -13.20 6.37
C LEU A 100 -10.76 -11.83 6.18
N PHE A 101 -11.45 -10.81 6.69
CA PHE A 101 -10.95 -9.44 6.76
C PHE A 101 -10.47 -9.13 8.18
N ALA A 102 -9.17 -8.92 8.34
CA ALA A 102 -8.59 -8.46 9.59
C ALA A 102 -8.99 -6.99 9.83
N GLN A 103 -9.70 -6.72 10.92
CA GLN A 103 -10.18 -5.37 11.22
C GLN A 103 -9.18 -4.61 12.07
N ARG A 104 -9.11 -3.30 11.85
CA ARG A 104 -8.36 -2.42 12.75
C ARG A 104 -9.15 -2.11 14.01
N PHE A 105 -10.48 -2.07 13.90
CA PHE A 105 -11.41 -1.70 14.98
C PHE A 105 -12.74 -2.42 14.80
N GLY A 106 -13.18 -3.10 15.86
CA GLY A 106 -14.47 -3.79 15.89
C GLY A 106 -14.62 -4.87 14.81
N ALA A 107 -15.58 -5.77 14.99
CA ALA A 107 -15.95 -6.72 13.95
C ALA A 107 -17.19 -6.19 13.22
N ILE A 108 -17.26 -6.41 11.92
CA ILE A 108 -18.38 -5.96 11.08
C ILE A 108 -19.05 -7.15 10.41
N GLU A 109 -20.36 -7.05 10.22
CA GLU A 109 -21.11 -8.02 9.42
C GLU A 109 -20.71 -7.92 7.94
N ARG A 110 -20.73 -9.06 7.24
CA ARG A 110 -20.35 -9.14 5.82
C ARG A 110 -21.44 -9.82 4.97
N PRO A 111 -22.68 -9.29 4.97
CA PRO A 111 -23.80 -9.93 4.28
C PRO A 111 -23.65 -9.95 2.75
N ALA A 112 -22.86 -9.04 2.18
CA ALA A 112 -22.58 -9.07 0.75
C ALA A 112 -21.76 -10.30 0.35
N ASP A 113 -20.72 -10.65 1.11
CA ASP A 113 -19.91 -11.84 0.88
C ASP A 113 -20.78 -13.11 0.96
N ALA A 114 -21.65 -13.19 1.97
CA ALA A 114 -22.61 -14.30 2.11
C ALA A 114 -23.55 -14.41 0.90
N LYS A 115 -24.12 -13.29 0.45
CA LYS A 115 -24.98 -13.25 -0.76
C LYS A 115 -24.21 -13.63 -2.03
N SER A 116 -22.89 -13.42 -2.06
CA SER A 116 -22.00 -13.85 -3.13
C SER A 116 -21.51 -15.31 -2.98
N GLY A 117 -22.00 -16.07 -2.00
CA GLY A 117 -21.68 -17.49 -1.84
C GLY A 117 -20.43 -17.79 -1.00
N PHE A 118 -19.95 -16.82 -0.22
CA PHE A 118 -18.80 -16.97 0.67
C PHE A 118 -19.21 -17.02 2.14
N VAL A 119 -18.32 -17.47 3.01
CA VAL A 119 -18.38 -17.17 4.44
C VAL A 119 -17.60 -15.88 4.67
N GLY A 120 -18.30 -14.78 4.94
CA GLY A 120 -17.69 -13.51 5.33
C GLY A 120 -17.26 -13.56 6.78
N ILE A 121 -15.99 -13.25 7.06
CA ILE A 121 -15.40 -13.30 8.40
C ILE A 121 -14.75 -11.96 8.72
N SER A 122 -15.04 -11.44 9.91
CA SER A 122 -14.44 -10.22 10.42
C SER A 122 -13.92 -10.47 11.82
N VAL A 123 -12.62 -10.29 12.05
CA VAL A 123 -12.00 -10.48 13.37
C VAL A 123 -11.59 -9.13 13.94
N ALA A 124 -12.08 -8.81 15.13
CA ALA A 124 -11.71 -7.59 15.85
C ALA A 124 -10.43 -7.83 16.68
N PRO A 125 -9.51 -6.86 16.75
CA PRO A 125 -8.37 -6.97 17.64
C PRO A 125 -8.80 -6.86 19.11
N PRO A 126 -8.00 -7.36 20.06
CA PRO A 126 -8.13 -7.00 21.47
C PRO A 126 -7.87 -5.50 21.67
N VAL A 127 -8.78 -4.79 22.33
CA VAL A 127 -8.69 -3.33 22.51
C VAL A 127 -8.53 -2.90 23.98
N GLY A 128 -8.28 -3.84 24.89
CA GLY A 128 -8.15 -3.57 26.32
C GLY A 128 -9.46 -3.15 26.99
N ASN A 129 -10.59 -3.52 26.39
CA ASN A 129 -11.93 -3.34 26.96
C ASN A 129 -12.16 -4.33 28.12
N ASP A 130 -12.66 -3.84 29.25
CA ASP A 130 -12.94 -4.61 30.46
C ASP A 130 -14.42 -5.00 30.61
N ASP A 131 -15.32 -4.40 29.82
CA ASP A 131 -16.75 -4.71 29.87
C ASP A 131 -17.10 -5.85 28.90
N PRO A 132 -17.42 -7.06 29.39
CA PRO A 132 -17.83 -8.17 28.53
C PRO A 132 -19.19 -7.96 27.86
N LYS A 133 -20.00 -6.97 28.28
CA LYS A 133 -21.30 -6.70 27.66
C LYS A 133 -21.19 -5.87 26.38
N ARG A 134 -20.11 -5.10 26.19
CA ARG A 134 -19.89 -4.34 24.95
C ARG A 134 -19.71 -5.30 23.79
N MET A 135 -20.26 -5.04 22.60
CA MET A 135 -20.05 -5.87 21.41
C MET A 135 -18.67 -5.65 20.79
N ASP A 136 -17.62 -6.00 21.54
CA ASP A 136 -16.21 -5.87 21.18
C ASP A 136 -15.38 -7.02 21.78
N SER A 137 -14.09 -7.10 21.44
CA SER A 137 -13.12 -7.93 22.15
C SER A 137 -12.94 -7.46 23.61
N VAL A 138 -12.51 -8.35 24.50
CA VAL A 138 -12.34 -8.12 25.94
C VAL A 138 -10.91 -8.48 26.35
N GLY A 139 -10.29 -7.65 27.18
CA GLY A 139 -8.91 -7.80 27.63
C GLY A 139 -7.87 -7.38 26.58
N GLY A 140 -6.62 -7.72 26.86
CA GLY A 140 -5.46 -7.39 26.03
C GLY A 140 -4.94 -5.96 26.27
N PRO A 141 -3.87 -5.57 25.56
CA PRO A 141 -3.32 -4.22 25.64
C PRO A 141 -4.31 -3.18 25.09
N LYS A 142 -4.37 -2.01 25.72
CA LYS A 142 -5.19 -0.90 25.26
C LYS A 142 -4.61 -0.32 23.98
N TYR A 143 -5.42 -0.30 22.93
CA TYR A 143 -5.09 0.47 21.72
C TYR A 143 -5.67 1.87 21.84
N SER A 144 -4.85 2.87 21.50
CA SER A 144 -5.34 4.22 21.21
C SER A 144 -4.82 4.66 19.85
N ILE A 145 -5.57 5.52 19.15
CA ILE A 145 -5.11 6.11 17.89
C ILE A 145 -3.82 6.93 18.10
N GLN A 146 -3.61 7.41 19.33
CA GLN A 146 -2.42 8.13 19.78
C GLN A 146 -1.37 7.20 20.42
N ALA A 147 -1.52 5.87 20.31
CA ALA A 147 -0.61 4.94 20.94
C ALA A 147 0.79 5.16 20.37
N SER A 148 1.76 5.35 21.26
CA SER A 148 3.16 5.44 20.85
C SER A 148 3.61 4.15 20.17
N TYR A 149 4.57 4.22 19.25
CA TYR A 149 5.16 3.03 18.65
C TYR A 149 5.69 2.04 19.70
N ARG A 150 6.13 2.51 20.87
CA ARG A 150 6.53 1.66 22.01
C ARG A 150 5.41 0.77 22.54
N GLN A 151 4.16 1.24 22.52
CA GLN A 151 3.00 0.43 22.95
C GLN A 151 2.61 -0.58 21.86
N LEU A 152 2.68 -0.17 20.60
CA LEU A 152 2.34 -1.00 19.45
C LEU A 152 3.34 -2.16 19.28
N PHE A 153 4.63 -1.87 19.46
CA PHE A 153 5.76 -2.79 19.28
C PHE A 153 6.49 -3.05 20.61
N ASN A 154 5.73 -3.37 21.67
CA ASN A 154 6.31 -3.58 22.99
C ASN A 154 7.29 -4.78 23.00
N ARG A 155 8.40 -4.63 23.72
CA ARG A 155 9.41 -5.70 23.93
C ARG A 155 8.83 -6.89 24.68
N ASP A 156 7.87 -6.66 25.57
CA ASP A 156 7.05 -7.74 26.14
C ASP A 156 5.88 -8.02 25.19
N PRO A 157 5.84 -9.18 24.50
CA PRO A 157 4.75 -9.52 23.60
C PRO A 157 3.39 -9.52 24.30
N GLN A 158 3.33 -9.83 25.60
CA GLN A 158 2.07 -9.79 26.35
C GLN A 158 1.50 -8.38 26.51
N GLN A 159 2.32 -7.34 26.33
CA GLN A 159 1.90 -5.94 26.34
C GLN A 159 1.86 -5.32 24.93
N SER A 160 2.25 -6.05 23.89
CA SER A 160 2.25 -5.57 22.51
C SER A 160 0.87 -5.72 21.86
N TYR A 161 0.30 -4.61 21.39
CA TYR A 161 -0.94 -4.66 20.62
C TYR A 161 -0.80 -5.49 19.33
N LEU A 162 0.33 -5.38 18.63
CA LEU A 162 0.56 -6.13 17.40
C LEU A 162 0.62 -7.63 17.65
N TYR A 163 1.32 -8.08 18.68
CA TYR A 163 1.36 -9.50 19.07
C TYR A 163 -0.06 -10.04 19.27
N HIS A 164 -0.85 -9.39 20.13
CA HIS A 164 -2.21 -9.81 20.45
C HIS A 164 -3.14 -9.82 19.23
N HIS A 165 -2.96 -8.88 18.30
CA HIS A 165 -3.73 -8.85 17.06
C HIS A 165 -3.38 -10.03 16.14
N VAL A 166 -2.10 -10.35 15.97
CA VAL A 166 -1.68 -11.52 15.17
C VAL A 166 -2.20 -12.81 15.80
N VAL A 167 -2.08 -12.96 17.12
CA VAL A 167 -2.60 -14.12 17.85
C VAL A 167 -4.12 -14.24 17.70
N ALA A 168 -4.85 -13.13 17.77
CA ALA A 168 -6.30 -13.12 17.54
C ALA A 168 -6.67 -13.74 16.19
N LEU A 169 -5.93 -13.43 15.12
CA LEU A 169 -6.19 -14.01 13.80
C LEU A 169 -5.82 -15.50 13.73
N VAL A 170 -4.68 -15.91 14.30
CA VAL A 170 -4.29 -17.34 14.35
C VAL A 170 -5.34 -18.16 15.08
N ARG A 171 -5.83 -17.65 16.21
CA ARG A 171 -6.86 -18.31 17.02
C ARG A 171 -8.25 -18.28 16.38
N ALA A 172 -8.54 -17.25 15.56
CA ALA A 172 -9.73 -17.25 14.71
C ALA A 172 -9.70 -18.43 13.72
N MET A 173 -8.54 -18.76 13.15
CA MET A 173 -8.42 -19.92 12.25
C MET A 173 -8.63 -21.24 12.98
N ASP A 174 -8.17 -21.37 14.23
CA ASP A 174 -8.45 -22.54 15.06
C ASP A 174 -9.96 -22.70 15.32
N TYR A 175 -10.67 -21.60 15.57
CA TYR A 175 -12.13 -21.63 15.69
C TYR A 175 -12.82 -21.99 14.36
N LEU A 176 -12.38 -21.39 13.25
CA LEU A 176 -12.97 -21.65 11.93
C LEU A 176 -12.77 -23.10 11.47
N GLU A 177 -11.70 -23.76 11.91
CA GLU A 177 -11.48 -25.18 11.63
C GLU A 177 -12.56 -26.08 12.25
N THR A 178 -13.22 -25.64 13.32
CA THR A 178 -14.35 -26.36 13.94
C THR A 178 -15.68 -26.11 13.25
N ARG A 179 -15.73 -25.28 12.19
CA ARG A 179 -16.97 -24.84 11.55
C ARG A 179 -17.26 -25.61 10.26
N PRO A 180 -18.38 -26.35 10.16
CA PRO A 180 -18.72 -27.08 8.94
C PRO A 180 -19.05 -26.16 7.76
N GLU A 181 -19.36 -24.89 8.01
CA GLU A 181 -19.79 -23.93 6.99
C GLU A 181 -18.65 -23.48 6.07
N ILE A 182 -17.40 -23.57 6.51
CA ILE A 182 -16.22 -23.00 5.83
C ILE A 182 -15.22 -24.07 5.42
N ASN A 183 -14.54 -23.83 4.30
CA ASN A 183 -13.37 -24.57 3.87
C ASN A 183 -12.13 -23.67 3.94
N LEU A 184 -11.26 -23.91 4.92
CA LEU A 184 -10.06 -23.10 5.12
C LEU A 184 -9.13 -23.13 3.91
N ALA A 185 -8.97 -24.27 3.23
CA ALA A 185 -8.14 -24.36 2.03
C ALA A 185 -8.67 -23.54 0.84
N LYS A 186 -9.91 -23.04 0.92
CA LYS A 186 -10.52 -22.10 -0.02
C LYS A 186 -10.84 -20.75 0.63
N THR A 187 -10.19 -20.42 1.74
CA THR A 187 -10.36 -19.16 2.46
C THR A 187 -9.20 -18.23 2.17
N SER A 188 -9.50 -16.97 1.87
CA SER A 188 -8.50 -15.91 1.77
C SER A 188 -8.46 -15.09 3.05
N VAL A 189 -7.26 -14.72 3.50
CA VAL A 189 -7.07 -13.76 4.59
C VAL A 189 -6.55 -12.44 4.04
N MET A 190 -7.17 -11.33 4.41
CA MET A 190 -6.83 -10.01 3.88
C MET A 190 -6.74 -8.93 4.94
N GLY A 191 -5.84 -7.97 4.71
CA GLY A 191 -5.63 -6.81 5.57
C GLY A 191 -5.04 -5.63 4.80
N GLN A 192 -5.29 -4.42 5.28
CA GLN A 192 -4.82 -3.17 4.71
C GLN A 192 -4.10 -2.34 5.78
N ASP A 193 -3.01 -1.66 5.39
CA ASP A 193 -2.24 -0.77 6.27
C ASP A 193 -1.80 -1.57 7.51
N TRP A 194 -2.14 -1.12 8.72
CA TRP A 194 -1.88 -1.80 9.98
C TRP A 194 -2.31 -3.28 9.95
N THR A 195 -3.51 -3.57 9.42
CA THR A 195 -3.97 -4.96 9.36
C THR A 195 -3.31 -5.74 8.24
N GLY A 196 -2.75 -5.06 7.22
CA GLY A 196 -1.87 -5.67 6.24
C GLY A 196 -0.59 -6.21 6.90
N MET A 197 -0.01 -5.46 7.84
CA MET A 197 1.15 -5.92 8.62
C MET A 197 0.81 -7.13 9.49
N VAL A 198 -0.33 -7.10 10.17
CA VAL A 198 -0.84 -8.24 10.96
C VAL A 198 -1.00 -9.49 10.07
N VAL A 199 -1.60 -9.33 8.88
CA VAL A 199 -1.82 -10.43 7.92
C VAL A 199 -0.51 -10.94 7.32
N SER A 200 0.48 -10.07 7.12
CA SER A 200 1.82 -10.48 6.67
C SER A 200 2.54 -11.33 7.70
N LEU A 201 2.44 -10.99 8.99
CA LEU A 201 2.94 -11.84 10.07
C LEU A 201 2.15 -13.15 10.15
N MET A 202 0.82 -13.09 10.06
CA MET A 202 -0.02 -14.29 10.08
C MET A 202 0.29 -15.26 8.93
N HIS A 203 0.67 -14.76 7.75
CA HIS A 203 1.09 -15.59 6.60
C HIS A 203 2.26 -16.51 6.94
N ALA A 204 3.16 -16.07 7.82
CA ALA A 204 4.28 -16.87 8.30
C ALA A 204 3.88 -17.95 9.32
N LEU A 205 2.76 -17.76 10.02
CA LEU A 205 2.37 -18.55 11.19
C LEU A 205 1.29 -19.58 10.89
N ASP A 206 0.51 -19.38 9.83
CA ASP A 206 -0.61 -20.24 9.48
C ASP A 206 -0.56 -20.60 7.99
N ASN A 207 -0.74 -21.87 7.67
CA ASN A 207 -0.72 -22.37 6.30
C ASN A 207 -2.05 -23.04 5.91
N ARG A 208 -3.09 -22.94 6.73
CA ARG A 208 -4.42 -23.47 6.43
C ARG A 208 -5.17 -22.68 5.34
N PRO A 209 -5.13 -21.33 5.29
CA PRO A 209 -5.89 -20.60 4.27
C PRO A 209 -5.33 -20.82 2.86
N GLY A 210 -6.20 -20.69 1.86
CA GLY A 210 -5.85 -20.85 0.45
C GLY A 210 -5.01 -19.71 -0.13
N GLY A 211 -4.96 -18.55 0.53
CA GLY A 211 -4.08 -17.45 0.14
C GLY A 211 -4.22 -16.20 1.01
N TYR A 212 -3.24 -15.30 0.88
CA TYR A 212 -3.12 -14.08 1.67
C TYR A 212 -3.13 -12.84 0.79
N PHE A 213 -3.71 -11.75 1.29
CA PHE A 213 -3.84 -10.48 0.57
C PHE A 213 -3.40 -9.36 1.50
N VAL A 214 -2.24 -8.80 1.19
CA VAL A 214 -1.61 -7.77 1.99
C VAL A 214 -1.60 -6.50 1.17
N TRP A 215 -2.30 -5.48 1.65
CA TRP A 215 -2.21 -4.14 1.09
C TRP A 215 -1.45 -3.25 2.04
N GLN A 216 -0.32 -2.70 1.57
CA GLN A 216 0.49 -1.74 2.33
C GLN A 216 0.91 -2.31 3.70
N GLY A 217 1.19 -3.61 3.73
CA GLY A 217 1.40 -4.36 4.97
C GLY A 217 2.83 -4.85 5.16
N ALA A 218 3.80 -4.35 4.40
CA ALA A 218 5.20 -4.67 4.66
C ALA A 218 5.72 -4.02 5.94
N GLY A 219 5.01 -3.00 6.45
CA GLY A 219 5.34 -2.30 7.68
C GLY A 219 6.55 -1.39 7.56
N PHE A 220 7.21 -1.17 8.69
CA PHE A 220 8.39 -0.31 8.81
C PHE A 220 9.67 -1.08 8.53
N TYR A 221 10.71 -0.38 8.08
CA TYR A 221 12.04 -0.94 7.87
C TYR A 221 13.01 -0.42 8.94
N ALA A 222 13.84 -1.31 9.50
CA ALA A 222 14.97 -0.93 10.34
C ALA A 222 16.18 -1.81 9.97
N ASP A 223 17.22 -1.20 9.43
CA ASP A 223 18.50 -1.85 9.17
C ASP A 223 19.26 -2.17 10.48
N ALA A 224 20.44 -2.76 10.36
CA ALA A 224 21.26 -3.19 11.49
C ALA A 224 21.62 -2.05 12.46
N ASP A 225 21.67 -0.81 11.98
CA ASP A 225 21.96 0.37 12.79
C ASP A 225 20.68 1.02 13.36
N GLY A 226 19.50 0.43 13.09
CA GLY A 226 18.20 0.95 13.53
C GLY A 226 17.69 2.09 12.66
N ASN A 227 18.20 2.22 11.44
CA ASN A 227 17.82 3.28 10.51
C ASN A 227 16.91 2.75 9.39
N SER A 228 16.20 3.65 8.74
CA SER A 228 15.55 3.39 7.45
C SER A 228 16.42 3.99 6.34
N GLY A 229 17.56 3.36 6.06
CA GLY A 229 18.63 3.93 5.23
C GLY A 229 19.40 5.00 6.00
N ASP A 230 19.51 6.23 5.47
CA ASP A 230 20.26 7.31 6.13
C ASP A 230 19.42 8.10 7.16
N LEU A 231 18.17 7.67 7.45
CA LEU A 231 17.22 8.36 8.34
C LEU A 231 16.85 7.49 9.55
N PRO A 232 16.53 8.07 10.72
CA PRO A 232 16.05 7.31 11.87
C PRO A 232 14.81 6.48 11.53
N SER A 233 14.79 5.19 11.92
CA SER A 233 13.60 4.36 11.72
C SER A 233 12.47 4.75 12.67
N ARG A 234 11.23 4.47 12.26
CA ARG A 234 10.03 4.65 13.11
C ARG A 234 9.95 3.64 14.25
N ILE A 235 10.63 2.50 14.11
CA ILE A 235 10.71 1.46 15.12
C ILE A 235 12.18 1.11 15.37
N SER A 236 12.51 0.62 16.57
CA SER A 236 13.87 0.13 16.81
C SER A 236 14.15 -1.13 15.99
N ARG A 237 15.44 -1.43 15.78
CA ARG A 237 15.83 -2.71 15.18
C ARG A 237 15.29 -3.91 15.95
N GLU A 238 15.33 -3.87 17.29
CA GLU A 238 14.74 -4.93 18.14
C GLU A 238 13.23 -5.11 17.87
N ALA A 239 12.47 -4.02 17.75
CA ALA A 239 11.05 -4.09 17.41
C ALA A 239 10.83 -4.67 16.00
N TYR A 240 11.68 -4.33 15.04
CA TYR A 240 11.64 -4.91 13.70
C TYR A 240 11.94 -6.42 13.73
N GLU A 241 12.93 -6.87 14.50
CA GLU A 241 13.24 -8.30 14.64
C GLU A 241 12.08 -9.09 15.27
N MET A 242 11.35 -8.47 16.19
CA MET A 242 10.20 -9.09 16.83
C MET A 242 8.95 -9.11 15.93
N TYR A 243 8.72 -8.07 15.13
CA TYR A 243 7.42 -7.79 14.51
C TYR A 243 7.46 -7.40 13.03
N GLY A 244 8.63 -7.28 12.43
CA GLY A 244 8.82 -6.89 11.03
C GLY A 244 8.41 -8.02 10.09
N PRO A 245 7.47 -7.81 9.15
CA PRO A 245 7.08 -8.84 8.19
C PRO A 245 8.25 -9.47 7.43
N GLY A 246 9.30 -8.70 7.14
CA GLY A 246 10.50 -9.19 6.46
C GLY A 246 11.17 -10.38 7.16
N GLU A 247 11.25 -10.35 8.49
CA GLU A 247 11.88 -11.39 9.31
C GLU A 247 11.10 -12.71 9.30
N TYR A 248 9.78 -12.62 9.13
CA TYR A 248 8.86 -13.75 9.19
C TYR A 248 8.49 -14.31 7.81
N ALA A 249 8.65 -13.54 6.73
CA ALA A 249 8.18 -13.88 5.38
C ALA A 249 8.64 -15.27 4.88
N GLN A 250 9.82 -15.69 5.32
CA GLN A 250 10.46 -16.94 4.94
C GLN A 250 9.78 -18.21 5.47
N TYR A 251 8.88 -18.09 6.45
CA TYR A 251 8.14 -19.21 7.02
C TYR A 251 6.79 -19.43 6.33
N GLY A 252 6.29 -18.42 5.60
CA GLY A 252 5.03 -18.50 4.90
C GLY A 252 5.11 -19.38 3.65
N THR A 253 4.15 -20.30 3.51
CA THR A 253 4.12 -21.27 2.39
C THR A 253 2.97 -21.04 1.41
N GLN A 254 1.90 -20.36 1.84
CA GLN A 254 0.71 -20.15 1.01
C GLN A 254 0.90 -19.00 0.01
N PRO A 255 0.16 -19.00 -1.12
CA PRO A 255 0.18 -17.90 -2.05
C PRO A 255 -0.18 -16.56 -1.40
N ILE A 256 0.52 -15.50 -1.81
CA ILE A 256 0.31 -14.17 -1.27
C ILE A 256 0.29 -13.09 -2.36
N PHE A 257 -0.70 -12.20 -2.28
CA PHE A 257 -0.78 -10.98 -3.07
C PHE A 257 -0.30 -9.81 -2.22
N VAL A 258 0.69 -9.06 -2.72
CA VAL A 258 1.29 -7.92 -2.04
C VAL A 258 1.04 -6.67 -2.87
N ALA A 259 0.16 -5.79 -2.40
CA ALA A 259 -0.01 -4.47 -2.97
C ALA A 259 0.82 -3.45 -2.19
N SER A 260 1.71 -2.74 -2.87
CA SER A 260 2.59 -1.75 -2.23
C SER A 260 2.50 -0.38 -2.92
N PRO A 261 2.00 0.65 -2.25
CA PRO A 261 2.21 2.03 -2.65
C PRO A 261 3.66 2.41 -2.45
N LEU A 262 4.33 2.85 -3.52
CA LEU A 262 5.79 3.04 -3.50
C LEU A 262 6.25 4.27 -2.71
N ASN A 263 5.32 5.11 -2.25
CA ASN A 263 5.61 6.31 -1.48
C ASN A 263 5.04 6.26 -0.06
N SER A 264 4.39 5.17 0.37
CA SER A 264 3.84 5.08 1.73
C SER A 264 4.93 5.16 2.79
N ASP A 265 4.67 5.94 3.84
CA ASP A 265 5.49 6.06 5.03
C ASP A 265 5.18 4.99 6.10
N LEU A 266 4.08 4.23 5.95
CA LEU A 266 3.75 3.09 6.82
C LEU A 266 4.14 1.74 6.20
N SER A 267 4.29 1.68 4.88
CA SER A 267 4.76 0.51 4.13
C SER A 267 5.92 0.91 3.24
N GLN A 268 7.05 1.24 3.86
CA GLN A 268 8.24 1.72 3.15
C GLN A 268 8.69 0.69 2.10
N LEU A 269 9.22 1.18 0.98
CA LEU A 269 9.68 0.30 -0.10
C LEU A 269 10.76 -0.67 0.38
N ASP A 270 11.70 -0.24 1.23
CA ASP A 270 12.75 -1.12 1.73
C ASP A 270 12.18 -2.30 2.54
N ALA A 271 11.18 -2.06 3.40
CA ALA A 271 10.44 -3.11 4.10
C ALA A 271 9.72 -4.03 3.11
N THR A 272 9.11 -3.46 2.06
CA THR A 272 8.47 -4.25 1.00
C THR A 272 9.48 -5.13 0.28
N ILE A 273 10.66 -4.60 -0.08
CA ILE A 273 11.72 -5.33 -0.76
C ILE A 273 12.21 -6.49 0.09
N GLU A 274 12.48 -6.25 1.37
CA GLU A 274 12.94 -7.28 2.28
C GLU A 274 11.87 -8.37 2.45
N PHE A 275 10.62 -7.98 2.70
CA PHE A 275 9.48 -8.88 2.78
C PHE A 275 9.37 -9.76 1.52
N VAL A 276 9.33 -9.17 0.33
CA VAL A 276 9.14 -9.95 -0.90
C VAL A 276 10.35 -10.80 -1.28
N LYS A 277 11.58 -10.38 -0.91
CA LYS A 277 12.78 -11.19 -1.13
C LYS A 277 12.80 -12.41 -0.21
N ASN A 278 12.35 -12.26 1.03
CA ASN A 278 12.33 -13.35 2.01
C ASN A 278 11.16 -14.34 1.80
N LEU A 279 10.10 -13.94 1.09
CA LEU A 279 9.00 -14.85 0.72
C LEU A 279 9.47 -16.04 -0.12
N LYS A 280 9.24 -17.26 0.41
CA LYS A 280 9.47 -18.54 -0.28
C LYS A 280 8.23 -19.10 -0.98
N SER A 281 7.06 -18.50 -0.75
CA SER A 281 5.80 -18.89 -1.36
C SER A 281 5.59 -18.25 -2.74
N PRO A 282 4.65 -18.78 -3.57
CA PRO A 282 4.18 -18.06 -4.73
C PRO A 282 3.65 -16.68 -4.33
N LYS A 283 4.08 -15.66 -5.08
CA LYS A 283 3.74 -14.28 -4.79
C LYS A 283 3.33 -13.52 -6.04
N VAL A 284 2.38 -12.62 -5.85
CA VAL A 284 1.95 -11.63 -6.85
C VAL A 284 2.18 -10.27 -6.23
N LEU A 285 2.82 -9.39 -6.97
CA LEU A 285 3.15 -8.05 -6.52
C LEU A 285 2.36 -7.07 -7.36
N ALA A 286 1.82 -6.02 -6.76
CA ALA A 286 1.20 -4.91 -7.47
C ALA A 286 1.71 -3.61 -6.85
N TYR A 287 2.18 -2.68 -7.68
CA TYR A 287 2.75 -1.44 -7.21
C TYR A 287 1.93 -0.24 -7.67
N ALA A 288 1.80 0.72 -6.77
CA ALA A 288 1.19 1.99 -7.10
C ALA A 288 2.25 3.10 -6.95
N PRO A 289 2.89 3.51 -8.06
CA PRO A 289 3.88 4.57 -8.04
C PRO A 289 3.24 5.91 -7.67
N ASN A 290 3.99 6.74 -6.94
CA ASN A 290 3.59 8.10 -6.55
C ASN A 290 2.35 8.17 -5.66
N ARG A 291 2.04 7.06 -5.02
CA ARG A 291 0.86 6.91 -4.18
C ARG A 291 1.31 6.71 -2.75
N GLN A 292 0.64 7.42 -1.85
CA GLN A 292 0.64 7.14 -0.42
C GLN A 292 -0.38 6.02 -0.14
N GLU A 293 -1.19 6.14 0.90
CA GLU A 293 -2.11 5.07 1.32
C GLU A 293 -3.46 5.04 0.59
N VAL A 294 -3.56 5.74 -0.54
CA VAL A 294 -4.81 6.35 -1.01
C VAL A 294 -5.20 5.89 -2.39
N GLN A 295 -6.44 5.43 -2.59
CA GLN A 295 -6.84 4.95 -3.91
C GLN A 295 -6.78 6.06 -4.97
N THR A 296 -6.23 5.71 -6.13
CA THR A 296 -6.07 6.55 -7.31
C THR A 296 -7.07 6.12 -8.38
N LYS A 297 -7.29 6.94 -9.41
CA LYS A 297 -8.16 6.54 -10.53
C LYS A 297 -7.60 5.36 -11.31
N ARG A 298 -6.28 5.21 -11.31
CA ARG A 298 -5.58 4.07 -11.95
C ARG A 298 -5.91 2.73 -11.30
N ASN A 299 -6.24 2.75 -9.99
CA ASN A 299 -6.67 1.58 -9.23
C ASN A 299 -5.78 0.36 -9.49
N GLU A 300 -4.46 0.51 -9.32
CA GLU A 300 -3.45 -0.51 -9.61
C GLU A 300 -3.68 -1.82 -8.82
N PHE A 301 -4.50 -1.76 -7.77
CA PHE A 301 -4.82 -2.90 -6.90
C PHE A 301 -6.16 -3.58 -7.26
N ASN A 302 -6.86 -3.14 -8.31
CA ASN A 302 -8.16 -3.69 -8.73
C ASN A 302 -8.15 -5.21 -9.00
N GLY A 303 -6.98 -5.77 -9.31
CA GLY A 303 -6.79 -7.19 -9.58
C GLY A 303 -6.95 -8.10 -8.36
N SER A 304 -6.97 -7.55 -7.14
CA SER A 304 -6.91 -8.33 -5.91
C SER A 304 -8.03 -9.39 -5.80
N GLY A 305 -9.27 -9.06 -6.18
CA GLY A 305 -10.40 -10.00 -6.12
C GLY A 305 -10.27 -11.17 -7.11
N MET A 306 -9.66 -10.91 -8.27
CA MET A 306 -9.40 -11.95 -9.27
C MET A 306 -8.27 -12.87 -8.82
N TRP A 307 -7.21 -12.33 -8.22
CA TRP A 307 -6.17 -13.11 -7.57
C TRP A 307 -6.70 -13.92 -6.37
N GLN A 308 -7.65 -13.38 -5.62
CA GLN A 308 -8.35 -14.08 -4.55
C GLN A 308 -9.05 -15.32 -5.07
N THR A 309 -9.86 -15.17 -6.11
CA THR A 309 -10.55 -16.29 -6.75
C THR A 309 -9.56 -17.31 -7.32
N TYR A 310 -8.46 -16.83 -7.91
CA TYR A 310 -7.40 -17.68 -8.46
C TYR A 310 -6.70 -18.52 -7.39
N PHE A 311 -6.30 -17.92 -6.26
CA PHE A 311 -5.67 -18.67 -5.16
C PHE A 311 -6.64 -19.66 -4.51
N MET A 312 -7.89 -19.23 -4.22
CA MET A 312 -8.91 -20.10 -3.62
C MET A 312 -9.26 -21.31 -4.50
N ASN A 313 -9.25 -21.14 -5.82
CA ASN A 313 -9.62 -22.20 -6.76
C ASN A 313 -8.43 -22.92 -7.41
N ARG A 314 -7.19 -22.53 -7.08
CA ARG A 314 -5.96 -23.05 -7.71
C ARG A 314 -6.03 -23.00 -9.24
N GLY A 315 -6.36 -21.81 -9.76
CA GLY A 315 -6.49 -21.59 -11.19
C GLY A 315 -5.25 -22.04 -11.97
N LYS A 316 -5.48 -22.51 -13.19
CA LYS A 316 -4.44 -22.77 -14.19
C LYS A 316 -4.46 -21.56 -15.12
N ASP A 317 -3.29 -21.02 -15.48
CA ASP A 317 -3.15 -19.88 -16.41
C ASP A 317 -3.41 -18.49 -15.79
N ALA A 318 -2.40 -17.99 -15.06
CA ALA A 318 -2.35 -16.59 -14.64
C ALA A 318 -1.20 -15.86 -15.36
N PRO A 319 -1.38 -14.58 -15.73
CA PRO A 319 -0.35 -13.78 -16.39
C PRO A 319 0.88 -13.73 -15.52
N SER A 320 2.07 -13.73 -16.13
CA SER A 320 3.33 -13.83 -15.42
C SER A 320 4.28 -12.69 -15.78
N ILE A 321 5.16 -12.36 -14.83
CA ILE A 321 6.26 -11.43 -15.03
C ILE A 321 7.50 -12.02 -14.37
N GLY A 322 8.60 -12.08 -15.12
CA GLY A 322 9.88 -12.59 -14.66
C GLY A 322 10.68 -11.55 -13.88
N SER A 323 11.78 -12.02 -13.29
CA SER A 323 12.76 -11.14 -12.66
C SER A 323 13.31 -10.12 -13.65
N GLY A 324 13.56 -8.90 -13.17
CA GLY A 324 14.24 -7.87 -13.93
C GLY A 324 15.72 -8.18 -14.13
N ALA A 325 16.25 -7.74 -15.26
CA ALA A 325 17.68 -7.69 -15.55
C ALA A 325 18.04 -6.31 -16.08
N VAL A 326 19.23 -5.82 -15.72
CA VAL A 326 19.80 -4.57 -16.23
C VAL A 326 21.12 -4.82 -16.93
N SER A 327 21.33 -4.08 -18.01
CA SER A 327 22.57 -4.14 -18.81
C SER A 327 22.90 -2.75 -19.34
N ALA A 328 24.16 -2.55 -19.73
CA ALA A 328 24.56 -1.38 -20.51
C ALA A 328 24.53 -1.71 -22.00
N VAL A 329 23.81 -0.92 -22.78
CA VAL A 329 23.72 -1.05 -24.24
C VAL A 329 23.94 0.33 -24.85
N ASN A 330 25.02 0.49 -25.64
CA ASN A 330 25.37 1.76 -26.30
C ASN A 330 25.44 2.94 -25.32
N GLY A 331 26.05 2.75 -24.15
CA GLY A 331 26.17 3.78 -23.11
C GLY A 331 24.87 4.11 -22.37
N LYS A 332 23.79 3.33 -22.56
CA LYS A 332 22.51 3.48 -21.84
C LYS A 332 22.28 2.30 -20.92
N VAL A 333 21.62 2.54 -19.79
CA VAL A 333 21.09 1.43 -18.98
C VAL A 333 19.80 0.92 -19.61
N ARG A 334 19.74 -0.37 -19.92
CA ARG A 334 18.54 -1.05 -20.41
C ARG A 334 18.03 -2.01 -19.36
N TYR A 335 16.75 -1.89 -19.04
CA TYR A 335 16.01 -2.86 -18.25
C TYR A 335 15.27 -3.84 -19.15
N SER A 336 15.24 -5.12 -18.79
CA SER A 336 14.40 -6.12 -19.45
C SER A 336 13.87 -7.17 -18.48
N CYS A 337 12.72 -7.74 -18.78
CA CYS A 337 12.20 -8.95 -18.14
C CYS A 337 11.32 -9.75 -19.11
N THR A 338 10.98 -10.99 -18.75
CA THR A 338 9.94 -11.73 -19.45
C THR A 338 8.56 -11.35 -18.92
N ALA A 339 7.54 -11.37 -19.78
CA ALA A 339 6.15 -11.15 -19.41
C ALA A 339 5.21 -11.94 -20.31
N ASP A 340 4.06 -12.34 -19.77
CA ASP A 340 2.97 -13.01 -20.49
C ASP A 340 1.60 -12.47 -20.05
N GLY A 341 0.64 -12.45 -20.99
CA GLY A 341 -0.72 -11.98 -20.78
C GLY A 341 -0.88 -10.47 -20.57
N GLN A 342 0.14 -9.68 -20.91
CA GLN A 342 0.14 -8.22 -20.74
C GLN A 342 -0.70 -7.50 -21.79
N THR A 343 -1.50 -6.52 -21.36
CA THR A 343 -2.13 -5.51 -22.23
C THR A 343 -1.34 -4.20 -22.26
N SER A 344 -0.46 -4.00 -21.28
CA SER A 344 0.48 -2.88 -21.19
C SER A 344 1.70 -3.29 -20.36
N ALA A 345 2.83 -2.62 -20.56
CA ALA A 345 4.04 -2.84 -19.78
C ALA A 345 4.75 -1.51 -19.51
N TYR A 346 5.12 -1.29 -18.25
CA TYR A 346 5.79 -0.08 -17.78
C TYR A 346 6.97 -0.44 -16.90
N LEU A 347 8.03 0.34 -17.03
CA LEU A 347 9.12 0.38 -16.07
C LEU A 347 8.89 1.53 -15.11
N LEU A 348 8.77 1.22 -13.83
CA LEU A 348 8.72 2.20 -12.74
C LEU A 348 10.16 2.48 -12.29
N VAL A 349 10.59 3.73 -12.27
CA VAL A 349 11.95 4.14 -11.90
C VAL A 349 11.93 5.26 -10.88
N SER A 350 12.73 5.15 -9.82
CA SER A 350 12.93 6.24 -8.86
C SER A 350 14.41 6.43 -8.55
N TYR A 351 14.90 7.67 -8.70
CA TYR A 351 16.31 8.02 -8.57
C TYR A 351 16.69 8.41 -7.12
N GLY A 352 17.89 8.05 -6.70
CA GLY A 352 18.48 8.34 -5.40
C GLY A 352 18.87 7.09 -4.59
N LYS A 353 19.50 7.32 -3.44
CA LYS A 353 19.95 6.27 -2.50
C LYS A 353 18.80 5.52 -1.80
N PRO A 354 19.00 4.33 -1.23
CA PRO A 354 17.98 3.71 -0.39
C PRO A 354 17.52 4.55 0.83
N GLY A 355 16.35 4.23 1.40
CA GLY A 355 15.84 4.83 2.65
C GLY A 355 14.82 5.97 2.54
N ASN A 356 14.89 6.83 1.52
CA ASN A 356 13.98 7.99 1.39
C ASN A 356 13.08 7.89 0.15
N TRP A 357 12.06 7.04 0.20
CA TRP A 357 11.13 6.81 -0.93
C TRP A 357 9.86 7.65 -0.85
N THR A 358 9.47 8.07 0.35
CA THR A 358 8.20 8.75 0.62
C THR A 358 8.10 10.09 -0.11
N GLY A 359 9.23 10.77 -0.29
CA GLY A 359 9.37 12.04 -0.99
C GLY A 359 9.87 11.92 -2.43
N ARG A 360 9.93 10.72 -3.04
CA ARG A 360 10.52 10.54 -4.38
C ARG A 360 9.52 10.37 -5.50
N ASN A 361 9.89 10.84 -6.67
CA ASN A 361 9.15 10.54 -7.87
C ASN A 361 9.40 9.11 -8.36
N TRP A 362 8.34 8.48 -8.85
CA TRP A 362 8.37 7.23 -9.59
C TRP A 362 7.97 7.50 -11.04
N HIS A 363 8.95 7.56 -11.92
CA HIS A 363 8.77 7.69 -13.35
C HIS A 363 8.13 6.42 -13.92
N ARG A 364 7.23 6.58 -14.89
CA ARG A 364 6.63 5.47 -15.63
C ARG A 364 7.10 5.53 -17.07
N ILE A 365 7.92 4.56 -17.47
CA ILE A 365 8.49 4.49 -18.81
C ILE A 365 7.81 3.33 -19.56
N PRO A 366 7.11 3.59 -20.69
CA PRO A 366 6.54 2.52 -21.49
C PRO A 366 7.61 1.52 -21.94
N MET A 367 7.35 0.23 -21.75
CA MET A 367 8.23 -0.84 -22.19
C MET A 367 7.82 -1.34 -23.57
N LYS A 368 8.81 -1.64 -24.41
CA LYS A 368 8.60 -2.24 -25.74
C LYS A 368 8.61 -3.76 -25.60
N ALA A 369 7.59 -4.41 -26.16
CA ALA A 369 7.51 -5.87 -26.25
C ALA A 369 8.23 -6.38 -27.51
N ASN A 370 9.00 -7.44 -27.35
CA ASN A 370 9.60 -8.24 -28.41
C ASN A 370 9.41 -9.73 -28.06
N GLY A 371 8.32 -10.32 -28.55
CA GLY A 371 7.86 -11.62 -28.08
C GLY A 371 7.51 -11.59 -26.60
N ALA A 372 8.04 -12.55 -25.84
CA ALA A 372 7.85 -12.65 -24.39
C ALA A 372 8.73 -11.68 -23.58
N VAL A 373 9.65 -10.95 -24.21
CA VAL A 373 10.54 -10.01 -23.51
C VAL A 373 9.99 -8.60 -23.63
N VAL A 374 9.88 -7.90 -22.50
CA VAL A 374 9.61 -6.46 -22.45
C VAL A 374 10.85 -5.72 -21.98
N SER A 375 11.12 -4.55 -22.56
CA SER A 375 12.31 -3.76 -22.22
C SER A 375 12.12 -2.26 -22.37
N ALA A 376 12.92 -1.48 -21.63
CA ALA A 376 12.99 -0.02 -21.76
C ALA A 376 14.42 0.48 -21.47
N ASP A 377 14.81 1.57 -22.14
CA ASP A 377 16.02 2.31 -21.78
C ASP A 377 15.68 3.26 -20.61
N VAL A 378 16.53 3.29 -19.60
CA VAL A 378 16.37 4.15 -18.43
C VAL A 378 17.02 5.52 -18.71
N PRO A 379 16.28 6.63 -18.56
CA PRO A 379 16.86 7.97 -18.56
C PRO A 379 17.93 8.11 -17.48
N ILE A 380 19.14 8.52 -17.84
CA ILE A 380 20.22 8.78 -16.90
C ILE A 380 20.44 10.28 -16.86
N TYR A 381 19.93 10.91 -15.81
CA TYR A 381 20.11 12.35 -15.60
C TYR A 381 21.45 12.68 -14.94
N ASP A 382 21.93 11.78 -14.08
CA ASP A 382 23.24 11.84 -13.44
C ASP A 382 23.75 10.41 -13.22
N ALA A 383 24.87 10.06 -13.84
CA ALA A 383 25.45 8.71 -13.78
C ALA A 383 25.92 8.29 -12.38
N LYS A 384 26.08 9.25 -11.46
CA LYS A 384 26.46 8.99 -10.05
C LYS A 384 25.24 8.72 -9.17
N VAL A 385 24.03 8.99 -9.66
CA VAL A 385 22.80 8.82 -8.88
C VAL A 385 22.26 7.41 -9.14
N PRO A 386 22.18 6.55 -8.12
CA PRO A 386 21.59 5.23 -8.27
C PRO A 386 20.07 5.34 -8.41
N PHE A 387 19.40 4.23 -8.75
CA PHE A 387 17.94 4.18 -8.81
C PHE A 387 17.38 2.79 -8.51
N TYR A 388 16.09 2.73 -8.18
CA TYR A 388 15.32 1.48 -8.25
C TYR A 388 14.57 1.37 -9.55
N ALA A 389 14.43 0.14 -10.02
CA ALA A 389 13.66 -0.20 -11.20
C ALA A 389 12.72 -1.39 -10.93
N ILE A 390 11.47 -1.26 -11.38
CA ILE A 390 10.42 -2.27 -11.21
C ILE A 390 9.66 -2.37 -12.53
N ALA A 391 9.56 -3.55 -13.12
CA ALA A 391 8.63 -3.73 -14.24
C ALA A 391 7.24 -4.05 -13.70
N GLN A 392 6.23 -3.45 -14.31
CA GLN A 392 4.81 -3.69 -14.05
C GLN A 392 4.07 -3.88 -15.36
N ILE A 393 3.32 -4.97 -15.45
CA ILE A 393 2.40 -5.24 -16.56
C ILE A 393 0.96 -5.00 -16.12
N GLY A 394 0.16 -4.40 -16.98
CA GLY A 394 -1.28 -4.40 -16.84
C GLY A 394 -1.86 -5.61 -17.57
N THR A 395 -2.93 -6.20 -17.02
CA THR A 395 -3.57 -7.38 -17.60
C THR A 395 -5.09 -7.18 -17.63
N ARG A 396 -5.78 -7.78 -18.61
CA ARG A 396 -7.24 -7.62 -18.75
C ARG A 396 -8.00 -8.22 -17.57
N ALA A 397 -7.58 -9.39 -17.08
CA ALA A 397 -8.34 -10.15 -16.09
C ALA A 397 -7.82 -10.02 -14.67
N TYR A 398 -6.53 -9.69 -14.47
CA TYR A 398 -5.88 -9.76 -13.16
C TYR A 398 -5.32 -8.42 -12.66
N GLY A 399 -5.65 -7.32 -13.35
CA GLY A 399 -5.12 -6.00 -13.02
C GLY A 399 -3.62 -5.90 -13.23
N ASP A 400 -2.97 -5.06 -12.42
CA ASP A 400 -1.52 -4.85 -12.50
C ASP A 400 -0.73 -5.93 -11.75
N ARG A 401 0.43 -6.28 -12.32
CA ARG A 401 1.40 -7.20 -11.73
C ARG A 401 2.83 -6.69 -11.93
N GLY A 402 3.60 -6.58 -10.85
CA GLY A 402 5.00 -6.20 -10.85
C GLY A 402 5.95 -7.35 -10.52
N ASN A 403 7.24 -7.11 -10.75
CA ASN A 403 8.33 -7.97 -10.29
C ASN A 403 9.06 -7.36 -9.08
N VAL A 404 10.03 -8.09 -8.53
CA VAL A 404 10.80 -7.62 -7.37
C VAL A 404 11.66 -6.41 -7.77
N PRO A 405 11.67 -5.30 -7.00
CA PRO A 405 12.49 -4.14 -7.30
C PRO A 405 13.98 -4.49 -7.33
N ILE A 406 14.71 -3.90 -8.29
CA ILE A 406 16.17 -3.99 -8.37
C ILE A 406 16.80 -2.63 -8.12
N PHE A 407 17.89 -2.62 -7.36
CA PHE A 407 18.72 -1.44 -7.16
C PHE A 407 19.82 -1.41 -8.22
N VAL A 408 20.06 -0.24 -8.80
CA VAL A 408 20.97 -0.07 -9.93
C VAL A 408 21.87 1.13 -9.70
N GLU A 409 23.17 0.91 -9.87
CA GLU A 409 24.19 1.95 -9.91
C GLU A 409 24.73 2.06 -11.35
N PRO A 410 24.34 3.08 -12.13
CA PRO A 410 24.74 3.21 -13.54
C PRO A 410 26.25 3.09 -13.75
N ALA A 411 27.04 3.71 -12.87
CA ALA A 411 28.49 3.64 -12.91
C ALA A 411 29.05 2.21 -12.85
N LYS A 412 28.42 1.30 -12.08
CA LYS A 412 28.83 -0.13 -12.02
C LYS A 412 28.53 -0.89 -13.30
N LEU A 413 27.66 -0.36 -14.15
CA LEU A 413 27.37 -0.87 -15.50
C LEU A 413 28.24 -0.22 -16.59
N GLY A 414 29.18 0.67 -16.22
CA GLY A 414 30.02 1.40 -17.17
C GLY A 414 29.34 2.61 -17.82
N VAL A 415 28.18 3.03 -17.33
CA VAL A 415 27.52 4.27 -17.77
C VAL A 415 28.06 5.43 -16.93
N THR A 416 28.86 6.30 -17.54
CA THR A 416 29.60 7.38 -16.85
C THR A 416 29.08 8.79 -17.12
N SER A 417 28.17 8.95 -18.07
CA SER A 417 27.59 10.24 -18.45
C SER A 417 26.07 10.22 -18.37
N SER A 418 25.47 11.40 -18.25
CA SER A 418 24.03 11.56 -18.47
C SER A 418 23.68 11.28 -19.93
N ASN A 419 22.45 10.82 -20.17
CA ASN A 419 21.88 10.61 -21.49
C ASN A 419 20.47 11.23 -21.64
N ALA A 420 20.01 11.93 -20.60
CA ALA A 420 18.72 12.60 -20.53
C ALA A 420 18.82 13.88 -19.71
N THR A 421 17.91 14.82 -19.95
CA THR A 421 17.71 16.04 -19.16
C THR A 421 16.46 15.91 -18.31
N TYR A 422 16.50 16.39 -17.07
CA TYR A 422 15.30 16.43 -16.25
C TYR A 422 14.19 17.24 -16.92
N PRO A 423 12.93 16.80 -16.84
CA PRO A 423 11.82 17.60 -17.35
C PRO A 423 11.72 18.91 -16.57
N HIS A 424 11.51 20.02 -17.28
CA HIS A 424 11.23 21.33 -16.67
C HIS A 424 9.84 21.39 -16.03
N GLU A 425 8.90 20.60 -16.54
CA GLU A 425 7.55 20.48 -16.01
C GLU A 425 7.52 19.41 -14.93
N ILE A 426 7.16 19.82 -13.71
CA ILE A 426 6.92 18.92 -12.59
C ILE A 426 5.51 18.38 -12.72
N PHE A 427 4.49 19.22 -12.95
CA PHE A 427 3.10 18.78 -13.07
C PHE A 427 2.41 19.50 -14.22
N THR A 428 1.63 18.75 -15.00
CA THR A 428 0.60 19.29 -15.90
C THR A 428 -0.71 18.61 -15.52
N GLY A 429 -1.86 19.29 -15.54
CA GLY A 429 -3.09 18.74 -14.96
C GLY A 429 -3.77 17.57 -15.70
N SER A 430 -3.01 16.72 -16.39
CA SER A 430 -3.54 15.52 -17.05
C SER A 430 -3.82 14.39 -16.06
N ALA A 431 -4.77 13.51 -16.38
CA ALA A 431 -5.10 12.35 -15.54
C ALA A 431 -3.95 11.33 -15.44
N ASP A 432 -3.01 11.36 -16.39
CA ASP A 432 -1.81 10.53 -16.36
C ASP A 432 -0.78 11.04 -15.33
N ASP A 433 -0.91 12.31 -14.91
CA ASP A 433 -0.01 13.06 -14.02
C ASP A 433 -0.45 13.08 -12.54
N GLU A 434 -1.19 12.06 -12.08
CA GLU A 434 -1.43 11.79 -10.64
C GLU A 434 -0.15 11.63 -9.79
N ILE A 435 1.01 11.78 -10.42
CA ILE A 435 2.38 11.54 -9.98
C ILE A 435 2.84 12.50 -8.86
N TYR A 436 2.36 13.74 -8.83
CA TYR A 436 2.84 14.74 -7.86
C TYR A 436 1.78 15.22 -6.88
N LEU A 437 0.51 14.89 -7.11
CA LEU A 437 -0.60 15.31 -6.28
C LEU A 437 -0.99 14.18 -5.33
N ALA A 438 -0.40 14.19 -4.14
CA ALA A 438 -0.81 13.29 -3.07
C ALA A 438 -2.18 13.73 -2.54
N THR A 439 -3.25 13.04 -2.94
CA THR A 439 -4.51 13.15 -2.20
C THR A 439 -4.53 12.14 -1.10
N TYR A 440 -4.68 12.61 0.14
CA TYR A 440 -5.03 11.71 1.21
C TYR A 440 -6.38 12.14 1.74
N GLY A 441 -7.38 11.39 1.29
CA GLY A 441 -8.75 11.53 1.69
C GLY A 441 -9.32 10.14 1.83
N TYR A 442 -9.65 9.74 3.04
CA TYR A 442 -10.53 8.61 3.36
C TYR A 442 -11.95 8.77 2.76
N TYR A 443 -12.19 9.83 1.99
CA TYR A 443 -13.48 10.25 1.47
C TYR A 443 -13.38 10.52 -0.03
N ASP A 444 -14.00 9.60 -0.79
CA ASP A 444 -14.54 9.54 -2.16
C ASP A 444 -14.51 10.74 -3.13
N LYS A 445 -14.11 11.95 -2.76
CA LYS A 445 -14.20 13.11 -3.67
C LYS A 445 -13.12 13.13 -4.75
N GLY A 446 -12.09 12.28 -4.62
CA GLY A 446 -11.03 12.07 -5.62
C GLY A 446 -10.32 13.35 -6.05
N LEU A 447 -9.31 13.21 -6.91
CA LEU A 447 -8.84 14.34 -7.72
C LEU A 447 -9.80 14.54 -8.88
N LEU A 448 -10.33 15.75 -9.02
CA LEU A 448 -11.07 16.14 -10.22
C LEU A 448 -10.07 16.70 -11.23
N PHE A 449 -9.46 15.79 -11.99
CA PHE A 449 -8.73 16.09 -13.23
C PHE A 449 -9.70 16.53 -14.33
N ASP A 450 -9.13 17.09 -15.41
CA ASP A 450 -9.85 17.55 -16.61
C ASP A 450 -10.69 18.82 -16.44
N GLN A 451 -10.39 19.63 -15.42
CA GLN A 451 -10.90 21.00 -15.40
C GLN A 451 -10.16 21.83 -16.47
N PRO A 452 -10.83 22.77 -17.17
CA PRO A 452 -10.17 23.68 -18.10
C PRO A 452 -9.11 24.53 -17.37
N GLY A 453 -7.84 24.32 -17.73
CA GLY A 453 -6.69 25.11 -17.31
C GLY A 453 -6.44 26.33 -18.21
N PRO A 454 -5.42 27.16 -17.90
CA PRO A 454 -4.99 28.25 -18.76
C PRO A 454 -4.38 27.69 -20.05
N ALA A 455 -4.55 28.41 -21.16
CA ALA A 455 -3.92 28.09 -22.45
C ALA A 455 -4.14 26.64 -22.94
N GLY A 456 -5.31 26.05 -22.64
CA GLY A 456 -5.65 24.68 -23.05
C GLY A 456 -5.02 23.58 -22.19
N MET A 457 -4.27 23.95 -21.14
CA MET A 457 -3.81 22.99 -20.13
C MET A 457 -5.01 22.33 -19.45
N LYS A 458 -4.81 21.12 -18.96
CA LYS A 458 -5.75 20.52 -18.01
C LYS A 458 -5.39 20.99 -16.60
N ALA A 459 -6.35 20.95 -15.70
CA ALA A 459 -6.17 21.29 -14.30
C ALA A 459 -6.76 20.23 -13.37
N ALA A 460 -6.21 20.18 -12.16
CA ALA A 460 -6.72 19.37 -11.07
C ALA A 460 -7.30 20.26 -9.98
N THR A 461 -8.44 19.86 -9.42
CA THR A 461 -8.89 20.36 -8.12
C THR A 461 -8.36 19.43 -7.05
N VAL A 462 -7.47 19.95 -6.21
CA VAL A 462 -6.79 19.20 -5.15
C VAL A 462 -7.51 19.47 -3.83
N PRO A 463 -8.08 18.44 -3.18
CA PRO A 463 -8.70 18.60 -1.88
C PRO A 463 -7.66 18.97 -0.83
N VAL A 464 -8.10 19.69 0.20
CA VAL A 464 -7.28 19.93 1.39
C VAL A 464 -7.14 18.67 2.20
N TYR A 465 -5.99 18.59 2.86
CA TYR A 465 -5.73 17.57 3.84
C TYR A 465 -6.34 17.90 5.21
N TRP A 466 -6.28 16.98 6.17
CA TRP A 466 -6.85 17.19 7.51
C TRP A 466 -6.18 18.32 8.29
N ASP A 467 -4.97 18.72 7.91
CA ASP A 467 -4.25 19.88 8.45
C ASP A 467 -4.53 21.18 7.68
N GLY A 468 -5.46 21.16 6.70
CA GLY A 468 -5.85 22.32 5.91
C GLY A 468 -4.93 22.63 4.72
N MET A 469 -3.91 21.80 4.47
CA MET A 469 -2.92 22.03 3.40
C MET A 469 -3.28 21.31 2.10
N VAL A 470 -2.91 21.90 0.97
CA VAL A 470 -2.76 21.21 -0.31
C VAL A 470 -1.29 20.85 -0.53
N ARG A 471 -1.01 19.68 -1.13
CA ARG A 471 0.33 19.11 -1.15
C ARG A 471 0.72 18.69 -2.56
N ILE A 472 1.91 19.11 -2.95
CA ILE A 472 2.65 18.55 -4.08
C ILE A 472 3.83 17.82 -3.48
N LYS A 473 3.86 16.50 -3.64
CA LYS A 473 4.93 15.64 -3.11
C LYS A 473 5.76 15.08 -4.26
N ASN A 474 6.80 14.34 -3.90
CA ASN A 474 7.60 13.57 -4.84
C ASN A 474 8.41 14.47 -5.79
N VAL A 475 8.80 15.65 -5.35
CA VAL A 475 9.61 16.55 -6.17
C VAL A 475 11.06 16.11 -6.07
N GLU A 476 11.66 15.68 -7.17
CA GLU A 476 13.03 15.17 -7.11
C GLU A 476 14.01 16.30 -6.76
N PRO A 477 14.86 16.14 -5.74
CA PRO A 477 15.75 17.23 -5.35
C PRO A 477 16.76 17.63 -6.44
N ALA A 478 17.00 16.74 -7.40
CA ALA A 478 17.82 17.02 -8.57
C ALA A 478 17.21 18.06 -9.53
N PHE A 479 15.88 18.26 -9.52
CA PHE A 479 15.22 19.33 -10.28
C PHE A 479 15.69 20.73 -9.87
N TRP A 480 16.19 20.88 -8.65
CA TRP A 480 16.62 22.18 -8.14
C TRP A 480 18.01 22.60 -8.60
N ARG A 481 18.78 21.71 -9.25
CA ARG A 481 20.13 22.03 -9.71
C ARG A 481 20.08 23.06 -10.83
N GLY A 482 20.45 24.30 -10.50
CA GLY A 482 20.43 25.43 -11.44
C GLY A 482 19.07 26.13 -11.55
N ALA A 483 18.03 25.61 -10.89
CA ALA A 483 16.73 26.26 -10.85
C ALA A 483 16.77 27.55 -10.02
N THR A 484 16.11 28.58 -10.52
CA THR A 484 16.04 29.92 -9.94
C THR A 484 14.66 30.25 -9.39
N GLU A 485 13.62 29.69 -10.00
CA GLU A 485 12.24 29.86 -9.57
C GLU A 485 11.39 28.62 -9.89
N VAL A 486 10.33 28.45 -9.10
CA VAL A 486 9.20 27.56 -9.42
C VAL A 486 8.04 28.40 -9.91
N VAL A 487 7.43 27.97 -11.00
CA VAL A 487 6.25 28.58 -11.59
C VAL A 487 5.05 27.68 -11.34
N VAL A 488 4.00 28.23 -10.76
CA VAL A 488 2.75 27.51 -10.49
C VAL A 488 1.55 28.27 -11.00
N TRP A 489 0.63 27.57 -11.67
CA TRP A 489 -0.65 28.13 -12.12
C TRP A 489 -1.76 27.74 -11.15
N LEU A 490 -2.30 28.73 -10.44
CA LEU A 490 -3.32 28.54 -9.41
C LEU A 490 -4.60 29.29 -9.77
N LYS A 491 -5.74 28.75 -9.32
CA LYS A 491 -7.05 29.41 -9.37
C LYS A 491 -7.76 29.24 -8.03
N GLY A 492 -8.27 30.36 -7.53
CA GLY A 492 -9.01 30.48 -6.28
C GLY A 492 -10.51 30.63 -6.51
N GLN A 493 -11.21 31.13 -5.48
CA GLN A 493 -12.66 31.30 -5.48
C GLN A 493 -13.11 32.74 -5.76
N GLY A 494 -12.19 33.67 -6.06
CA GLY A 494 -12.49 35.09 -6.25
C GLY A 494 -12.81 35.82 -4.94
N GLN A 495 -12.44 35.25 -3.79
CA GLN A 495 -12.72 35.81 -2.47
C GLN A 495 -11.47 36.45 -1.86
N LYS A 496 -11.65 37.43 -0.97
CA LYS A 496 -10.58 37.97 -0.13
C LYS A 496 -10.08 36.90 0.84
N LEU A 497 -8.77 36.81 0.97
CA LEU A 497 -8.10 35.89 1.87
C LEU A 497 -8.20 36.36 3.32
N LYS A 498 -8.57 35.43 4.21
CA LYS A 498 -8.55 35.63 5.67
C LYS A 498 -7.21 35.25 6.30
N ALA A 499 -6.42 34.43 5.62
CA ALA A 499 -5.06 34.02 5.95
C ALA A 499 -4.20 34.12 4.68
N PRO A 500 -2.88 34.38 4.78
CA PRO A 500 -2.02 34.44 3.60
C PRO A 500 -1.98 33.10 2.88
N LEU A 501 -1.91 33.12 1.54
CA LEU A 501 -1.61 31.93 0.76
C LEU A 501 -0.09 31.76 0.74
N ASN A 502 0.43 30.85 1.55
CA ASN A 502 1.84 30.53 1.60
C ASN A 502 2.12 29.23 0.85
N ALA A 503 3.24 29.20 0.10
CA ALA A 503 3.88 27.99 -0.35
C ALA A 503 5.03 27.64 0.60
N TYR A 504 5.09 26.41 1.11
CA TYR A 504 6.18 25.93 1.97
C TYR A 504 6.99 24.90 1.19
N LEU A 505 8.25 25.22 0.92
CA LEU A 505 9.19 24.31 0.28
C LEU A 505 9.86 23.52 1.39
N ALA A 506 9.44 22.27 1.56
CA ALA A 506 9.86 21.42 2.66
C ALA A 506 10.85 20.36 2.18
N TYR A 507 11.82 20.04 3.03
CA TYR A 507 12.79 18.97 2.84
C TYR A 507 12.63 17.92 3.93
N GLU A 508 12.96 16.67 3.61
CA GLU A 508 12.72 15.52 4.50
C GLU A 508 11.26 15.48 4.99
N SER A 509 10.34 15.89 4.11
CA SER A 509 8.98 16.14 4.52
C SER A 509 8.25 14.82 4.75
N GLN A 510 7.66 14.69 5.93
CA GLN A 510 6.83 13.54 6.24
C GLN A 510 5.43 13.71 5.61
N ASN A 511 4.45 13.01 6.17
CA ASN A 511 3.08 13.11 5.71
C ASN A 511 2.53 14.53 5.82
N SER A 512 2.78 15.24 6.91
CA SER A 512 2.35 16.63 7.14
C SER A 512 3.51 17.60 7.17
N LEU A 513 3.20 18.89 6.97
CA LEU A 513 4.10 19.96 7.31
C LEU A 513 4.18 20.02 8.84
N ASP A 514 5.27 19.52 9.41
CA ASP A 514 5.54 19.67 10.83
C ASP A 514 6.01 21.11 11.09
N ARG A 515 5.12 21.95 11.61
CA ARG A 515 5.42 23.36 11.87
C ARG A 515 6.38 23.55 13.03
N ASP A 516 6.57 22.52 13.87
CA ASP A 516 7.51 22.54 14.98
C ASP A 516 8.92 22.17 14.49
N GLN A 517 9.04 21.55 13.32
CA GLN A 517 10.32 21.33 12.64
C GLN A 517 10.71 22.53 11.78
N VAL A 518 12.01 22.85 11.75
CA VAL A 518 12.57 23.93 10.91
C VAL A 518 12.99 23.37 9.54
N ASN A 519 12.20 22.45 8.97
CA ASN A 519 12.52 21.75 7.73
C ASN A 519 11.79 22.30 6.49
N PHE A 520 11.46 23.59 6.49
CA PHE A 520 10.81 24.24 5.36
C PHE A 520 11.17 25.72 5.22
N THR A 521 10.98 26.26 4.01
CA THR A 521 11.02 27.70 3.74
C THR A 521 9.64 28.19 3.29
N PRO A 522 8.99 29.12 4.02
CA PRO A 522 7.73 29.71 3.60
C PRO A 522 7.95 30.82 2.56
N VAL A 523 7.08 30.87 1.55
CA VAL A 523 7.02 31.90 0.51
C VAL A 523 5.58 32.38 0.39
N THR A 524 5.32 33.64 0.74
CA THR A 524 3.99 34.24 0.64
C THR A 524 3.64 34.58 -0.80
N LEU A 525 2.60 33.92 -1.34
CA LEU A 525 2.08 34.15 -2.69
C LEU A 525 1.02 35.26 -2.72
N LEU A 526 0.19 35.34 -1.68
CA LEU A 526 -0.83 36.38 -1.48
C LEU A 526 -0.92 36.72 0.01
N LYS A 527 -1.13 38.00 0.31
CA LYS A 527 -1.27 38.53 1.68
C LYS A 527 -2.72 38.45 2.15
N ILE A 528 -2.93 38.63 3.46
CA ILE A 528 -4.27 38.81 4.03
C ILE A 528 -4.94 40.01 3.35
N GLY A 529 -6.22 39.87 2.99
CA GLY A 529 -6.99 40.90 2.31
C GLY A 529 -6.86 40.90 0.79
N ASP A 530 -5.83 40.25 0.22
CA ASP A 530 -5.73 40.05 -1.22
C ASP A 530 -6.87 39.16 -1.73
N THR A 531 -7.37 39.42 -2.93
CA THR A 531 -8.34 38.54 -3.60
C THR A 531 -7.61 37.39 -4.27
N PHE A 532 -7.92 36.15 -3.89
CA PHE A 532 -7.44 34.97 -4.61
C PHE A 532 -8.28 34.77 -5.88
N PRO A 533 -7.75 35.05 -7.10
CA PRO A 533 -8.58 35.24 -8.27
C PRO A 533 -9.41 34.00 -8.64
N ALA A 534 -10.64 34.21 -9.13
CA ALA A 534 -11.46 33.16 -9.72
C ALA A 534 -11.02 32.78 -11.15
N THR A 535 -9.97 33.44 -11.66
CA THR A 535 -9.32 33.13 -12.93
C THR A 535 -7.94 32.54 -12.69
N TRP A 536 -7.39 31.87 -13.69
CA TRP A 536 -6.03 31.33 -13.62
C TRP A 536 -5.02 32.46 -13.50
N LYS A 537 -4.14 32.35 -12.49
CA LYS A 537 -3.02 33.26 -12.30
C LYS A 537 -1.74 32.47 -12.12
N GLN A 538 -0.69 32.94 -12.80
CA GLN A 538 0.66 32.42 -12.63
C GLN A 538 1.30 33.06 -11.39
N TYR A 539 1.89 32.23 -10.54
CA TYR A 539 2.69 32.62 -9.39
C TYR A 539 4.12 32.13 -9.57
N ARG A 540 5.06 32.89 -9.00
CA ARG A 540 6.49 32.62 -9.04
C ARG A 540 7.01 32.50 -7.63
N ILE A 541 7.66 31.40 -7.34
CA ILE A 541 8.30 31.11 -6.05
C ILE A 541 9.81 31.23 -6.29
N PRO A 542 10.47 32.28 -5.82
CA PRO A 542 11.92 32.38 -5.94
C PRO A 542 12.59 31.29 -5.10
N LEU A 543 13.59 30.62 -5.67
CA LEU A 543 14.37 29.58 -4.97
C LEU A 543 15.57 30.16 -4.22
N LYS A 544 15.94 31.42 -4.50
CA LYS A 544 16.97 32.13 -3.76
C LYS A 544 16.56 32.26 -2.29
N GLY A 545 17.39 31.71 -1.40
CA GLY A 545 17.16 31.75 0.05
C GLY A 545 16.32 30.59 0.60
N VAL A 546 15.93 29.63 -0.24
CA VAL A 546 15.30 28.38 0.23
C VAL A 546 16.35 27.55 0.97
N ALA A 547 16.08 27.29 2.25
CA ALA A 547 16.92 26.47 3.10
C ALA A 547 16.96 25.03 2.57
N ASN A 548 18.18 24.47 2.51
CA ASN A 548 18.43 23.11 2.06
C ASN A 548 17.72 22.74 0.74
N LEU A 549 17.71 23.66 -0.22
CA LEU A 549 17.07 23.47 -1.53
C LEU A 549 17.40 22.10 -2.18
N PRO A 550 18.65 21.58 -2.16
CA PRO A 550 18.98 20.28 -2.72
C PRO A 550 18.34 19.06 -2.02
N ALA A 551 17.58 19.26 -0.95
CA ALA A 551 16.82 18.22 -0.25
C ALA A 551 15.30 18.46 -0.26
N VAL A 552 14.82 19.58 -0.83
CA VAL A 552 13.39 19.88 -0.92
C VAL A 552 12.70 18.80 -1.75
N ASP A 553 11.71 18.14 -1.17
CA ASP A 553 11.00 17.00 -1.75
C ASP A 553 9.48 17.22 -1.87
N SER A 554 8.97 18.30 -1.27
CA SER A 554 7.56 18.67 -1.31
C SER A 554 7.32 20.18 -1.31
N ILE A 555 6.18 20.57 -1.85
CA ILE A 555 5.62 21.92 -1.78
C ILE A 555 4.22 21.84 -1.15
N PHE A 556 4.03 22.52 -0.02
CA PHE A 556 2.73 22.63 0.66
C PHE A 556 2.12 23.99 0.40
N PHE A 557 0.81 24.06 0.23
CA PHE A 557 0.05 25.30 0.12
C PHE A 557 -0.93 25.39 1.28
N ASP A 558 -0.84 26.45 2.08
CA ASP A 558 -1.81 26.75 3.13
C ASP A 558 -2.99 27.49 2.52
N THR A 559 -4.12 26.81 2.43
CA THR A 559 -5.30 27.27 1.69
C THR A 559 -6.49 27.53 2.61
N ASP A 560 -6.28 27.64 3.93
CA ASP A 560 -7.34 27.87 4.91
C ASP A 560 -8.50 26.85 4.76
N PHE A 561 -8.13 25.57 4.65
CA PHE A 561 -9.07 24.45 4.45
C PHE A 561 -9.93 24.52 3.17
N LYS A 562 -9.49 25.28 2.15
CA LYS A 562 -10.16 25.35 0.84
C LYS A 562 -9.42 24.52 -0.22
N PRO A 563 -10.12 23.72 -1.05
CA PRO A 563 -9.51 23.06 -2.19
C PRO A 563 -8.78 24.04 -3.11
N LEU A 564 -7.66 23.62 -3.69
CA LEU A 564 -6.85 24.42 -4.60
C LEU A 564 -6.97 23.89 -6.02
N GLN A 565 -7.19 24.78 -6.99
CA GLN A 565 -7.11 24.40 -8.39
C GLN A 565 -5.70 24.69 -8.91
N ILE A 566 -5.05 23.66 -9.47
CA ILE A 566 -3.68 23.72 -9.98
C ILE A 566 -3.68 23.24 -11.43
N ALA A 567 -3.13 24.03 -12.34
CA ALA A 567 -3.04 23.65 -13.76
C ALA A 567 -1.65 23.19 -14.19
N GLY A 568 -0.61 23.71 -13.54
CA GLY A 568 0.76 23.33 -13.86
C GLY A 568 1.75 23.79 -12.80
N LEU A 569 2.85 23.05 -12.71
CA LEU A 569 4.02 23.34 -11.89
C LEU A 569 5.26 23.09 -12.73
N SER A 570 6.14 24.07 -12.86
CA SER A 570 7.42 23.93 -13.57
C SER A 570 8.53 24.71 -12.86
N TRP A 571 9.77 24.44 -13.22
CA TRP A 571 10.93 25.17 -12.73
C TRP A 571 11.70 25.82 -13.88
N ARG A 572 12.47 26.87 -13.56
CA ARG A 572 13.25 27.64 -14.54
C ARG A 572 14.67 27.86 -14.08
#